data_AF-A0A2G1DIL2-F1
#
_entry.id   AF-A0A2G1DIL2-F1
#
_cell.length_a   1.000
_cell.length_b   1.000
_cell.length_c   1.000
_cell.angle_alpha   90.00
_cell.angle_beta   90.00
_cell.angle_gamma   90.00
#
_symmetry.space_group_name_H-M   'P 1'
#
loop_
_entity.id
_entity.type
_entity.pdbx_description
1 polymer ?
#
loop_
_entity_poly.entity_id
_entity_poly.type
_entity_poly.pdbx_seq_one_letter_code
_entity_poly.pdbx_strand_id
1 'polypeptide(L)'
;MDIERHFSKKNIIENLARYDMYYQISIGKLINITNKTTNITTDIEFQYALGSIYELLKDLEKLENGEDLFESELRNQAAMDATQNFINKNLEFVKNEEIEIEPIINDINDNNFFNRTMIEICEENQDKQIEKWNLIITDELSSAIQESLKELEAKN
;
A
#
# COMPACT_ATOMS: atom_id res chain seq x y z
N MET A 1 -7.18 -17.88 -3.60
CA MET A 1 -7.56 -16.52 -4.01
C MET A 1 -7.47 -16.42 -5.53
N ASP A 2 -8.27 -15.59 -6.21
CA ASP A 2 -8.18 -15.41 -7.67
C ASP A 2 -7.41 -14.12 -7.98
N ILE A 3 -6.13 -14.26 -8.31
CA ILE A 3 -5.25 -13.11 -8.59
C ILE A 3 -5.69 -12.38 -9.86
N GLU A 4 -6.07 -13.09 -10.93
CA GLU A 4 -6.51 -12.45 -12.17
C GLU A 4 -7.71 -11.53 -11.95
N ARG A 5 -8.64 -11.93 -11.06
CA ARG A 5 -9.78 -11.08 -10.65
C ARG A 5 -9.30 -9.76 -10.04
N HIS A 6 -8.29 -9.78 -9.16
CA HIS A 6 -7.73 -8.57 -8.54
C HIS A 6 -7.04 -7.63 -9.53
N PHE A 7 -6.68 -8.13 -10.73
CA PHE A 7 -6.11 -7.35 -11.83
C PHE A 7 -7.10 -7.06 -12.97
N SER A 8 -8.41 -7.16 -12.74
CA SER A 8 -9.38 -6.49 -13.62
C SER A 8 -9.21 -4.97 -13.56
N LYS A 9 -9.50 -4.22 -14.64
CA LYS A 9 -9.35 -2.75 -14.65
C LYS A 9 -9.95 -2.07 -13.42
N LYS A 10 -11.18 -2.46 -13.08
CA LYS A 10 -11.90 -1.97 -11.90
C LYS A 10 -11.11 -2.24 -10.62
N ASN A 11 -10.66 -3.48 -10.41
CA ASN A 11 -9.97 -3.86 -9.19
C ASN A 11 -8.55 -3.28 -9.12
N ILE A 12 -7.86 -3.10 -10.25
CA ILE A 12 -6.59 -2.35 -10.29
C ILE A 12 -6.80 -0.95 -9.72
N ILE A 13 -7.84 -0.24 -10.19
CA ILE A 13 -8.17 1.11 -9.75
C ILE A 13 -8.55 1.13 -8.26
N GLU A 14 -9.43 0.22 -7.82
CA GLU A 14 -9.86 0.14 -6.43
C GLU A 14 -8.70 -0.20 -5.48
N ASN A 15 -7.87 -1.17 -5.85
CA ASN A 15 -6.72 -1.60 -5.04
C ASN A 15 -5.67 -0.49 -4.95
N LEU A 16 -5.34 0.18 -6.06
CA LEU A 16 -4.42 1.32 -6.06
C LEU A 16 -4.97 2.50 -5.27
N ALA A 17 -6.27 2.79 -5.37
CA ALA A 17 -6.90 3.87 -4.62
C ALA A 17 -6.81 3.65 -3.11
N ARG A 18 -7.10 2.43 -2.64
CA ARG A 18 -6.98 2.07 -1.23
C ARG A 18 -5.52 2.09 -0.77
N TYR A 19 -4.65 1.43 -1.52
CA TYR A 19 -3.23 1.35 -1.22
C TYR A 19 -2.61 2.76 -1.11
N ASP A 20 -2.86 3.64 -2.08
CA ASP A 20 -2.34 5.01 -2.10
C ASP A 20 -2.86 5.83 -0.89
N MET A 21 -4.14 5.68 -0.54
CA MET A 21 -4.68 6.33 0.66
C MET A 21 -4.03 5.83 1.95
N TYR A 22 -3.90 4.52 2.11
CA TYR A 22 -3.22 3.92 3.27
C TYR A 22 -1.76 4.37 3.37
N TYR A 23 -1.07 4.44 2.24
CA TYR A 23 0.29 4.94 2.17
C TYR A 23 0.38 6.40 2.66
N GLN A 24 -0.45 7.28 2.12
CA GLN A 24 -0.48 8.71 2.47
C GLN A 24 -0.77 8.94 3.96
N ILE A 25 -1.77 8.24 4.51
CA ILE A 25 -2.11 8.32 5.93
C ILE A 25 -0.98 7.77 6.81
N SER A 26 -0.30 6.72 6.36
CA SER A 26 0.84 6.16 7.08
C SER A 26 2.01 7.14 7.15
N ILE A 27 2.35 7.81 6.04
CA ILE A 27 3.35 8.88 6.03
C ILE A 27 2.95 10.00 7.00
N GLY A 28 1.68 10.43 6.99
CA GLY A 28 1.16 11.42 7.92
C GLY A 28 1.32 11.01 9.39
N LYS A 29 1.01 9.75 9.73
CA LYS A 29 1.20 9.21 11.08
C LYS A 29 2.67 9.22 11.47
N LEU A 30 3.56 8.75 10.59
CA LEU A 30 4.99 8.67 10.85
C LEU A 30 5.59 10.04 11.14
N ILE A 31 5.22 11.06 10.35
CA ILE A 31 5.61 12.45 10.61
C ILE A 31 5.14 12.90 11.99
N ASN A 32 3.87 12.62 12.33
CA ASN A 32 3.28 13.02 13.60
C ASN A 32 3.94 12.35 14.82
N ILE A 33 4.20 11.05 14.78
CA ILE A 33 4.76 10.32 15.94
C ILE A 33 6.26 10.59 16.12
N THR A 34 7.00 10.85 15.04
CA THR A 34 8.45 11.10 15.09
C THR A 34 8.80 12.59 15.21
N ASN A 35 7.84 13.48 14.93
CA ASN A 35 8.06 14.92 14.76
C ASN A 35 9.14 15.26 13.72
N LYS A 36 9.35 14.40 12.71
CA LYS A 36 10.29 14.65 11.61
C LYS A 36 9.55 15.00 10.32
N THR A 37 9.72 16.24 9.89
CA THR A 37 9.11 16.80 8.68
C THR A 37 10.12 16.91 7.54
N THR A 38 10.84 15.82 7.25
CA THR A 38 11.71 15.79 6.06
C THR A 38 10.86 15.92 4.78
N ASN A 39 11.47 16.27 3.65
CA ASN A 39 10.81 16.39 2.34
C ASN A 39 10.35 15.01 1.83
N ILE A 40 9.37 14.42 2.50
CA ILE A 40 8.80 13.12 2.19
C ILE A 40 7.66 13.37 1.22
N THR A 41 7.77 12.74 0.05
CA THR A 41 6.68 12.69 -0.91
C THR A 41 5.66 11.69 -0.40
N THR A 42 4.40 12.10 -0.35
CA THR A 42 3.27 11.21 -0.05
C THR A 42 2.85 10.39 -1.27
N ASP A 43 3.34 10.75 -2.45
CA ASP A 43 3.08 10.04 -3.68
C ASP A 43 3.92 8.76 -3.77
N ILE A 44 3.25 7.64 -4.08
CA ILE A 44 3.91 6.40 -4.45
C ILE A 44 3.94 6.25 -5.98
N GLU A 45 5.06 5.77 -6.52
CA GLU A 45 5.11 5.39 -7.92
C GLU A 45 4.19 4.20 -8.18
N PHE A 46 3.32 4.34 -9.18
CA PHE A 46 2.33 3.34 -9.58
C PHE A 46 2.90 1.92 -9.73
N GLN A 47 4.09 1.78 -10.33
CA GLN A 47 4.71 0.47 -10.56
C GLN A 47 5.11 -0.21 -9.26
N TYR A 48 5.58 0.55 -8.27
CA TYR A 48 5.89 0.00 -6.94
C TYR A 48 4.63 -0.40 -6.20
N ALA A 49 3.58 0.44 -6.22
CA ALA A 49 2.29 0.10 -5.62
C ALA A 49 1.71 -1.20 -6.21
N LEU A 50 1.70 -1.34 -7.55
CA LEU A 50 1.27 -2.57 -8.21
C LEU A 50 2.12 -3.79 -7.84
N GLY A 51 3.44 -3.63 -7.78
CA GLY A 51 4.35 -4.69 -7.37
C GLY A 51 4.05 -5.17 -5.95
N SER A 52 3.92 -4.24 -4.99
CA SER A 52 3.57 -4.57 -3.60
C SER A 52 2.21 -5.26 -3.50
N ILE A 53 1.20 -4.81 -4.25
CA ILE A 53 -0.12 -5.44 -4.28
C ILE A 53 -0.04 -6.86 -4.85
N TYR A 54 0.72 -7.06 -5.93
CA TYR A 54 0.91 -8.39 -6.52
C TYR A 54 1.58 -9.36 -5.55
N GLU A 55 2.70 -8.97 -4.91
CA GLU A 55 3.42 -9.82 -3.96
C GLU A 55 2.54 -10.16 -2.75
N LEU A 56 1.82 -9.17 -2.21
CA LEU A 56 0.83 -9.40 -1.16
C LEU A 56 -0.20 -10.44 -1.60
N LEU A 57 -0.71 -10.33 -2.83
CA LEU A 57 -1.68 -11.28 -3.34
C LEU A 57 -1.08 -12.69 -3.47
N LYS A 58 0.18 -12.84 -3.89
CA LYS A 58 0.88 -14.14 -3.92
C LYS A 58 1.03 -14.76 -2.54
N ASP A 59 1.23 -13.94 -1.51
CA ASP A 59 1.34 -14.45 -0.15
C ASP A 59 -0.01 -14.86 0.43
N LEU A 60 -1.06 -14.06 0.21
CA LEU A 60 -2.41 -14.38 0.63
C LEU A 60 -3.02 -15.57 -0.13
N GLU A 61 -2.61 -15.81 -1.38
CA GLU A 61 -3.07 -16.96 -2.17
C GLU A 61 -2.77 -18.30 -1.47
N LYS A 62 -1.70 -18.35 -0.67
CA LYS A 62 -1.26 -19.54 0.09
C LYS A 62 -2.12 -19.81 1.33
N LEU A 63 -3.01 -18.88 1.71
CA LEU A 63 -3.85 -18.96 2.90
C LEU A 63 -5.30 -19.31 2.54
N GLU A 64 -5.92 -20.20 3.31
CA GLU A 64 -7.33 -20.60 3.10
C GLU A 64 -8.29 -19.40 3.21
N ASN A 65 -7.98 -18.45 4.11
CA ASN A 65 -8.76 -17.24 4.36
C ASN A 65 -8.13 -15.97 3.74
N GLY A 66 -7.28 -16.11 2.71
CA GLY A 66 -6.53 -14.99 2.13
C GLY A 66 -7.40 -13.84 1.61
N GLU A 67 -8.56 -14.14 1.00
CA GLU A 67 -9.48 -13.11 0.49
C GLU A 67 -10.08 -12.27 1.63
N ASP A 68 -10.41 -12.90 2.77
CA ASP A 68 -10.98 -12.20 3.93
C ASP A 68 -9.94 -11.28 4.61
N LEU A 69 -8.66 -11.62 4.49
CA LEU A 69 -7.54 -10.86 5.04
C LEU A 69 -7.04 -9.75 4.11
N PHE A 70 -7.45 -9.75 2.84
CA PHE A 70 -6.87 -8.87 1.82
C PHE A 70 -6.89 -7.40 2.22
N GLU A 71 -8.02 -6.89 2.74
CA GLU A 71 -8.13 -5.47 3.07
C GLU A 71 -7.23 -5.04 4.23
N SER A 72 -7.14 -5.86 5.29
CA SER A 72 -6.27 -5.56 6.43
C SER A 72 -4.81 -5.65 6.03
N GLU A 73 -4.44 -6.67 5.25
CA GLU A 73 -3.05 -6.84 4.83
C GLU A 73 -2.63 -5.83 3.76
N LEU A 74 -3.55 -5.38 2.89
CA LEU A 74 -3.28 -4.28 1.95
C LEU A 74 -2.91 -3.01 2.70
N ARG A 75 -3.63 -2.71 3.78
CA ARG A 75 -3.35 -1.57 4.66
C ARG A 75 -2.01 -1.72 5.38
N ASN A 76 -1.71 -2.90 5.90
CA ASN A 76 -0.43 -3.18 6.59
C ASN A 76 0.74 -3.09 5.61
N GLN A 77 0.60 -3.63 4.41
CA GLN A 77 1.61 -3.56 3.35
C GLN A 77 1.90 -2.11 2.96
N ALA A 78 0.86 -1.30 2.72
CA ALA A 78 1.02 0.12 2.42
C ALA A 78 1.71 0.89 3.58
N ALA A 79 1.40 0.53 4.84
CA ALA A 79 2.04 1.11 6.01
C ALA A 79 3.52 0.73 6.12
N MET A 80 3.85 -0.53 5.82
CA MET A 80 5.22 -1.03 5.82
C MET A 80 6.06 -0.33 4.75
N ASP A 81 5.52 -0.20 3.54
CA ASP A 81 6.19 0.47 2.42
C ASP A 81 6.36 1.98 2.70
N ALA A 82 5.36 2.62 3.31
CA ALA A 82 5.45 4.00 3.78
C ALA A 82 6.53 4.16 4.86
N THR A 83 6.60 3.22 5.81
CA THR A 83 7.61 3.18 6.87
C THR A 83 9.01 3.03 6.28
N GLN A 84 9.20 2.13 5.33
CA GLN A 84 10.47 1.93 4.65
C GLN A 84 10.92 3.19 3.89
N ASN A 85 10.02 3.84 3.15
CA ASN A 85 10.33 5.10 2.48
C ASN A 85 10.69 6.20 3.49
N PHE A 86 9.90 6.33 4.55
CA PHE A 86 10.14 7.30 5.63
C PHE A 86 11.52 7.09 6.27
N ILE A 87 11.87 5.86 6.63
CA ILE A 87 13.19 5.50 7.20
C ILE A 87 14.31 5.87 6.22
N ASN A 88 14.17 5.54 4.94
CA ASN A 88 15.19 5.84 3.93
C ASN A 88 15.45 7.34 3.80
N LYS A 89 14.42 8.18 3.98
CA LYS A 89 14.57 9.65 3.99
C LYS A 89 15.06 10.22 5.32
N ASN A 90 15.03 9.44 6.40
CA ASN A 90 15.38 9.85 7.76
C ASN A 90 16.50 8.97 8.38
N LEU A 91 17.34 8.36 7.53
CA LEU A 91 18.29 7.33 7.95
C LEU A 91 19.24 7.79 9.06
N GLU A 92 19.65 9.05 9.06
CA GLU A 92 20.53 9.59 10.09
C GLU A 92 19.83 9.67 11.46
N PHE A 93 18.54 10.01 11.51
CA PHE A 93 17.77 10.00 12.75
C PHE A 93 17.58 8.58 13.29
N VAL A 94 17.44 7.60 12.40
CA VAL A 94 17.38 6.18 12.78
C VAL A 94 18.72 5.71 13.35
N LYS A 95 19.84 6.00 12.68
CA LYS A 95 21.19 5.63 13.15
C LYS A 95 21.55 6.25 14.50
N ASN A 96 21.01 7.44 14.77
CA ASN A 96 21.21 8.16 16.02
C ASN A 96 20.20 7.78 17.11
N GLU A 97 19.37 6.75 16.88
CA GLU A 97 18.33 6.28 17.82
C GLU A 97 17.29 7.35 18.18
N GLU A 98 17.12 8.37 17.33
CA GLU A 98 16.06 9.39 17.47
C GLU A 98 14.71 8.92 16.93
N ILE A 99 14.71 7.83 16.15
CA ILE A 99 13.52 7.16 15.63
C ILE A 99 13.65 5.67 15.93
N GLU A 100 12.83 5.18 16.85
CA GLU A 100 12.73 3.76 17.15
C GLU A 100 11.81 3.09 16.11
N ILE A 101 12.39 2.25 15.24
CA ILE A 101 11.66 1.59 14.15
C ILE A 101 10.86 0.39 14.66
N GLU A 102 11.41 -0.39 15.59
CA GLU A 102 10.82 -1.65 16.04
C GLU A 102 9.38 -1.47 16.59
N PRO A 103 9.07 -0.46 17.43
CA PRO A 103 7.70 -0.23 17.86
C PRO A 103 6.72 0.05 16.72
N ILE A 104 7.18 0.74 15.67
CA ILE A 104 6.35 1.08 14.50
C ILE A 104 6.02 -0.19 13.70
N ILE A 105 7.02 -1.03 13.43
CA ILE A 105 6.83 -2.29 12.72
C ILE A 105 5.90 -3.22 13.50
N ASN A 106 6.07 -3.32 14.82
CA ASN A 106 5.20 -4.13 15.67
C ASN A 106 3.76 -3.61 15.66
N ASP A 107 3.56 -2.29 15.74
CA ASP A 107 2.23 -1.66 15.67
C ASP A 107 1.51 -1.98 14.34
N ILE A 108 2.26 -2.06 13.23
CA ILE A 108 1.72 -2.46 11.92
C ILE A 108 1.33 -3.94 11.91
N ASN A 109 2.26 -4.82 12.30
CA ASN A 109 2.03 -6.27 12.30
C ASN A 109 0.90 -6.69 13.24
N ASP A 110 0.74 -6.00 14.37
CA ASP A 110 -0.32 -6.23 15.35
C ASP A 110 -1.65 -5.59 14.96
N ASN A 111 -1.76 -5.01 13.75
CA ASN A 111 -2.95 -4.32 13.24
C ASN A 111 -3.41 -3.12 14.09
N ASN A 112 -2.51 -2.53 14.88
CA ASN A 112 -2.79 -1.39 15.76
C ASN A 112 -2.38 -0.04 15.14
N PHE A 113 -1.66 -0.06 14.02
CA PHE A 113 -1.14 1.14 13.39
C PHE A 113 -2.25 2.09 12.89
N PHE A 114 -3.35 1.55 12.38
CA PHE A 114 -4.50 2.35 11.98
C PHE A 114 -5.56 2.34 13.08
N ASN A 115 -5.90 3.52 13.60
CA ASN A 115 -7.07 3.67 14.45
C ASN A 115 -8.34 3.89 13.62
N ARG A 116 -9.50 3.84 14.27
CA ARG A 116 -10.80 3.98 13.61
C ARG A 116 -10.95 5.29 12.82
N THR A 117 -10.50 6.41 13.38
CA THR A 117 -10.59 7.72 12.70
C THR A 117 -9.76 7.77 11.43
N MET A 118 -8.58 7.15 11.43
CA MET A 118 -7.74 7.06 10.23
C MET A 118 -8.40 6.22 9.15
N ILE A 119 -9.05 5.11 9.53
CA ILE A 119 -9.82 4.26 8.62
C ILE A 119 -11.00 5.05 8.04
N GLU A 120 -11.75 5.78 8.86
CA GLU A 120 -12.87 6.62 8.41
C GLU A 120 -12.42 7.68 7.40
N ILE A 121 -11.28 8.34 7.64
CA ILE A 121 -10.69 9.29 6.68
C ILE A 121 -10.37 8.59 5.34
N CYS A 122 -9.88 7.35 5.38
CA CYS A 122 -9.61 6.59 4.16
C CYS A 122 -10.91 6.29 3.39
N GLU A 123 -11.94 5.82 4.10
CA GLU A 123 -13.27 5.51 3.56
C GLU A 123 -13.91 6.77 2.93
N GLU A 124 -13.89 7.91 3.62
CA GLU A 124 -14.47 9.18 3.16
C GLU A 124 -13.79 9.76 1.91
N ASN A 125 -12.51 9.44 1.69
CA ASN A 125 -11.73 9.96 0.56
C ASN A 125 -11.51 8.93 -0.55
N GLN A 126 -12.07 7.72 -0.41
CA GLN A 126 -11.87 6.64 -1.36
C GLN A 126 -12.37 7.01 -2.77
N ASP A 127 -13.54 7.64 -2.89
CA ASP A 127 -14.11 8.02 -4.19
C ASP A 127 -13.20 8.97 -4.96
N LYS A 128 -12.58 9.95 -4.27
CA LYS A 128 -11.63 10.88 -4.88
C LYS A 128 -10.36 10.17 -5.36
N GLN A 129 -9.88 9.17 -4.62
CA GLN A 129 -8.74 8.36 -5.06
C GLN A 129 -9.11 7.48 -6.25
N ILE A 130 -10.30 6.90 -6.26
CA ILE A 130 -10.83 6.15 -7.41
C ILE A 130 -10.91 7.07 -8.64
N GLU A 131 -11.36 8.31 -8.50
CA GLU A 131 -11.36 9.29 -9.59
C GLU A 131 -9.95 9.58 -10.12
N LYS A 132 -8.97 9.81 -9.23
CA LYS A 132 -7.55 9.98 -9.59
C LYS A 132 -7.06 8.80 -10.43
N TRP A 133 -7.26 7.57 -9.95
CA TRP A 133 -6.76 6.38 -10.63
C TRP A 133 -7.53 6.03 -11.90
N ASN A 134 -8.81 6.38 -12.01
CA ASN A 134 -9.56 6.25 -13.28
C ASN A 134 -8.95 7.09 -14.40
N LEU A 135 -8.33 8.24 -14.09
CA LEU A 135 -7.67 9.09 -15.10
C LEU A 135 -6.33 8.50 -15.56
N ILE A 136 -5.70 7.68 -14.73
CA ILE A 136 -4.37 7.09 -15.00
C ILE A 136 -4.51 5.72 -15.66
N ILE A 137 -5.40 4.87 -15.15
CA ILE A 137 -5.59 3.49 -15.61
C ILE A 137 -6.53 3.47 -16.82
N THR A 138 -5.95 3.70 -18.00
CA THR A 138 -6.64 3.56 -19.28
C THR A 138 -6.90 2.08 -19.62
N ASP A 139 -7.74 1.81 -20.62
CA ASP A 139 -7.96 0.42 -21.10
C ASP A 139 -6.68 -0.21 -21.65
N GLU A 140 -5.86 0.58 -22.34
CA GLU A 140 -4.56 0.15 -22.85
C GLU A 140 -3.61 -0.23 -21.71
N LEU A 141 -3.49 0.65 -20.70
CA LEU A 141 -2.62 0.38 -19.55
C LEU A 141 -3.13 -0.83 -18.75
N SER A 142 -4.43 -0.94 -18.53
CA SER A 142 -5.02 -2.10 -17.87
C SER A 142 -4.71 -3.41 -18.62
N SER A 143 -4.78 -3.38 -19.95
CA SER A 143 -4.49 -4.56 -20.78
C SER A 143 -3.00 -4.94 -20.69
N ALA A 144 -2.11 -3.94 -20.73
CA ALA A 144 -0.66 -4.16 -20.59
C ALA A 144 -0.29 -4.75 -19.21
N ILE A 145 -0.94 -4.30 -18.13
CA ILE A 145 -0.76 -4.87 -16.79
C ILE A 145 -1.18 -6.35 -16.77
N GLN A 146 -2.36 -6.66 -17.33
CA GLN A 146 -2.87 -8.02 -17.38
C GLN A 146 -1.99 -8.96 -18.21
N GLU A 147 -1.47 -8.48 -19.34
CA GLU A 147 -0.54 -9.24 -20.16
C GLU A 147 0.77 -9.50 -19.40
N SER A 148 1.32 -8.48 -18.75
CA SER A 148 2.52 -8.60 -17.91
C SER A 148 2.31 -9.60 -16.77
N LEU A 149 1.14 -9.60 -16.13
CA LEU A 149 0.78 -10.55 -15.08
C LEU A 149 0.76 -11.99 -15.62
N LYS A 150 0.13 -12.21 -16.78
CA LYS A 150 0.08 -13.54 -17.42
C LYS A 150 1.48 -14.06 -17.77
N GLU A 151 2.36 -13.19 -18.24
CA GLU A 151 3.75 -13.56 -18.52
C GLU A 151 4.54 -13.91 -17.27
N LEU A 152 4.28 -13.23 -16.14
CA LEU A 152 4.90 -13.54 -14.85
C LEU A 152 4.41 -14.88 -14.30
N GLU A 153 3.10 -15.12 -14.30
CA GLU A 153 2.50 -16.38 -13.83
C GLU A 153 2.89 -17.56 -14.73
N ALA A 154 3.11 -17.36 -16.03
CA ALA A 154 3.58 -18.43 -16.92
C ALA A 154 5.04 -18.87 -16.68
N LYS A 155 5.82 -18.06 -15.94
CA LYS A 155 7.24 -18.33 -15.64
C LYS A 155 7.46 -18.92 -14.23
N ASN A 156 6.45 -18.90 -13.38
CA ASN A 156 6.47 -19.41 -12.00
C ASN A 156 5.79 -20.78 -11.90
#